data_AF-A0A952E838-F1
#
_entry.id   AF-A0A952E838-F1
#
_cell.length_a   1.000
_cell.length_b   1.000
_cell.length_c   1.000
_cell.angle_alpha   90.00
_cell.angle_beta   90.00
_cell.angle_gamma   90.00
#
_symmetry.space_group_name_H-M   'P 1'
#
loop_
_entity.id
_entity.type
_entity.pdbx_description
1 polymer ?
#
loop_
_entity_poly.entity_id
_entity_poly.type
_entity_poly.pdbx_seq_one_letter_code
_entity_poly.pdbx_strand_id
1 'polypeptide(L)'
;MKEEDTVITSGPFKGKKIRFAPSNGVNMFVEIYEEFMRKIFDFEPGEYLITDESSLYDFTGLDEMELTDIQKKIQDVYDLDVSDIASGNLLDIFMRIHYSKFGDPS
;
A
#
# COMPACT_ATOMS: atom_id res chain seq x y z
N MET A 1 -9.00 3.68 16.75
CA MET A 1 -8.17 3.19 17.88
C MET A 1 -7.08 4.23 18.16
N LYS A 2 -6.67 4.45 19.42
CA LYS A 2 -5.45 5.24 19.68
C LYS A 2 -4.26 4.36 19.32
N GLU A 3 -3.35 4.86 18.50
CA GLU A 3 -2.09 4.20 18.19
C GLU A 3 -1.21 4.21 19.45
N GLU A 4 -1.12 3.07 20.12
CA GLU A 4 -0.30 2.91 21.31
C GLU A 4 1.12 2.50 20.92
N ASP A 5 2.10 3.20 21.47
CA ASP A 5 3.51 2.88 21.27
C ASP A 5 3.79 1.47 21.84
N THR A 6 4.19 0.53 20.98
CA THR A 6 4.60 -0.81 21.42
C THR A 6 6.05 -0.78 21.87
N VAL A 7 6.33 -1.21 23.10
CA VAL A 7 7.71 -1.27 23.62
C VAL A 7 8.33 -2.63 23.27
N ILE A 8 9.49 -2.61 22.63
CA ILE A 8 10.25 -3.83 22.33
C ILE A 8 10.77 -4.41 23.66
N THR A 9 10.37 -5.64 24.00
CA THR A 9 10.64 -6.24 25.32
C THR A 9 11.97 -7.00 25.40
N SER A 10 12.58 -7.32 24.26
CA SER A 10 13.79 -8.16 24.19
C SER A 10 14.69 -7.83 22.99
N GLY A 11 15.91 -8.36 22.99
CA GLY A 11 16.86 -8.22 21.88
C GLY A 11 17.60 -6.87 21.84
N PRO A 12 18.36 -6.59 20.77
CA PRO A 12 19.22 -5.41 20.67
C PRO A 12 18.46 -4.08 20.69
N PHE A 13 17.17 -4.10 20.36
CA PHE A 13 16.29 -2.93 20.39
C PHE A 13 15.40 -2.84 21.65
N LYS A 14 15.67 -3.64 22.68
CA LYS A 14 14.91 -3.62 23.93
C LYS A 14 14.76 -2.20 24.49
N GLY A 15 13.54 -1.85 24.89
CA GLY A 15 13.19 -0.54 25.45
C GLY A 15 12.95 0.56 24.41
N LYS A 16 13.15 0.29 23.12
CA LYS A 16 12.70 1.20 22.05
C LYS A 16 11.19 1.08 21.85
N LYS A 17 10.60 2.18 21.41
CA LYS A 17 9.19 2.29 21.08
C LYS A 17 9.01 2.14 19.57
N ILE A 18 8.02 1.36 19.18
CA ILE A 18 7.53 1.25 17.81
C ILE A 18 6.18 1.97 17.75
N ARG A 19 6.02 2.81 16.74
CA ARG A 19 4.74 3.37 16.34
C ARG A 19 4.51 2.98 14.89
N PHE A 20 3.38 2.36 14.62
CA PHE A 20 2.94 2.09 13.24
C PHE A 20 2.31 3.35 12.66
N ALA A 21 2.48 3.53 11.35
CA ALA A 21 1.72 4.52 10.62
C ALA A 21 0.22 4.16 10.66
N PRO A 22 -0.69 5.15 10.60
CA PRO A 22 -2.11 4.92 10.50
C PRO A 22 -2.45 4.05 9.27
N SER A 23 -3.55 3.31 9.32
CA SER A 23 -4.09 2.55 8.18
C SER A 23 -5.53 2.94 7.84
N ASN A 24 -6.04 4.03 8.45
CA ASN A 24 -7.44 4.39 8.31
C ASN A 24 -7.77 4.80 6.87
N GLY A 25 -6.85 5.48 6.17
CA GLY A 25 -7.04 5.89 4.79
C GLY A 25 -7.14 4.70 3.86
N VAL A 26 -6.15 3.80 3.88
CA VAL A 26 -6.18 2.59 3.04
C VAL A 26 -7.37 1.68 3.37
N ASN A 27 -7.77 1.60 4.65
CA ASN A 27 -8.94 0.85 5.08
C ASN A 27 -10.28 1.41 4.57
N MET A 28 -10.34 2.63 4.04
CA MET A 28 -11.53 3.11 3.33
C MET A 28 -11.73 2.43 1.98
N PHE A 29 -10.69 1.79 1.44
CA PHE A 29 -10.64 1.21 0.11
C PHE A 29 -10.39 -0.30 0.12
N VAL A 30 -10.95 -1.04 1.11
CA VAL A 30 -10.71 -2.48 1.30
C VAL A 30 -10.83 -3.30 0.03
N GLU A 31 -11.95 -3.17 -0.67
CA GLU A 31 -12.17 -3.93 -1.90
C GLU A 31 -11.14 -3.62 -2.99
N ILE A 32 -10.69 -2.35 -3.06
CA ILE A 32 -9.70 -1.91 -4.03
C ILE A 32 -8.32 -2.42 -3.65
N TYR A 33 -7.88 -2.28 -2.40
CA TYR A 33 -6.53 -2.71 -2.03
C TYR A 33 -6.42 -4.25 -2.07
N GLU A 34 -7.44 -5.01 -1.69
CA GLU A 34 -7.40 -6.48 -1.78
C GLU A 34 -7.34 -6.94 -3.23
N GLU A 35 -8.13 -6.32 -4.12
CA GLU A 35 -8.05 -6.57 -5.56
C GLU A 35 -6.67 -6.19 -6.11
N PHE A 36 -6.11 -5.06 -5.67
CA PHE A 36 -4.83 -4.55 -6.10
C PHE A 36 -3.67 -5.45 -5.69
N MET A 37 -3.58 -5.82 -4.41
CA MET A 37 -2.51 -6.68 -3.91
C MET A 37 -2.51 -8.03 -4.62
N ARG A 38 -3.69 -8.62 -4.83
CA ARG A 38 -3.82 -9.87 -5.59
C ARG A 38 -3.43 -9.71 -7.06
N LYS A 39 -3.93 -8.68 -7.77
CA LYS A 39 -3.69 -8.54 -9.21
C LYS A 39 -2.28 -8.07 -9.56
N ILE A 40 -1.71 -7.17 -8.76
CA ILE A 40 -0.43 -6.53 -9.03
C ILE A 40 0.72 -7.31 -8.41
N PHE A 41 0.57 -7.81 -7.19
CA PHE A 41 1.66 -8.47 -6.45
C PHE A 41 1.42 -9.97 -6.19
N ASP A 42 0.28 -10.52 -6.58
CA ASP A 42 -0.08 -11.93 -6.33
C ASP A 42 -0.10 -12.29 -4.83
N PHE A 43 -0.45 -11.33 -3.98
CA PHE A 43 -0.57 -11.54 -2.53
C PHE A 43 -2.03 -11.67 -2.10
N GLU A 44 -2.30 -12.70 -1.31
CA GLU A 44 -3.59 -12.94 -0.67
C GLU A 44 -3.71 -12.17 0.66
N PRO A 45 -4.95 -11.87 1.12
CA PRO A 45 -5.16 -11.21 2.40
C PRO A 45 -4.45 -11.94 3.56
N GLY A 46 -3.63 -11.19 4.31
CA GLY A 46 -2.81 -11.71 5.41
C GLY A 46 -1.36 -12.00 5.04
N GLU A 47 -1.00 -11.98 3.75
CA GLU A 47 0.39 -12.08 3.29
C GLU A 47 1.12 -10.73 3.28
N TYR A 48 0.38 -9.63 3.47
CA TYR A 48 0.89 -8.27 3.46
C TYR A 48 0.38 -7.44 4.64
N LEU A 49 1.13 -6.41 4.97
CA LEU A 49 0.72 -5.32 5.87
C LEU A 49 0.94 -4.00 5.13
N ILE A 50 -0.13 -3.23 4.95
CA ILE A 50 -0.07 -1.88 4.36
C ILE A 50 -0.61 -0.84 5.35
N THR A 51 -0.06 0.35 5.25
CA THR A 51 -0.45 1.54 6.02
C THR A 51 -0.63 2.71 5.07
N ASP A 52 -1.11 3.85 5.57
CA ASP A 52 -1.28 5.08 4.80
C ASP A 52 0.07 5.63 4.29
N GLU A 53 1.19 5.20 4.86
CA GLU A 53 2.55 5.55 4.42
C GLU A 53 3.18 4.51 3.47
N SER A 54 2.52 3.37 3.22
CA SER A 54 3.06 2.33 2.34
C SER A 54 3.11 2.79 0.87
N SER A 55 4.11 2.31 0.14
CA SER A 55 4.39 2.70 -1.24
C SER A 55 4.73 1.49 -2.12
N LEU A 56 4.71 1.67 -3.44
CA LEU A 56 5.16 0.64 -4.39
C LEU A 56 6.60 0.19 -4.10
N TYR A 57 7.45 1.08 -3.58
CA TYR A 57 8.84 0.77 -3.24
C TYR A 57 8.97 -0.29 -2.13
N ASP A 58 8.00 -0.37 -1.21
CA ASP A 58 8.00 -1.37 -0.14
C ASP A 58 7.83 -2.80 -0.68
N PHE A 59 7.36 -2.92 -1.92
CA PHE A 59 7.12 -4.18 -2.61
C PHE A 59 8.11 -4.44 -3.76
N THR A 60 9.03 -3.50 -4.01
CA THR A 60 10.12 -3.71 -4.97
C THR A 60 11.21 -4.61 -4.38
N GLY A 61 11.76 -5.52 -5.19
CA GLY A 61 12.82 -6.44 -4.78
C GLY A 61 12.36 -7.68 -4.00
N LEU A 62 11.04 -7.91 -3.90
CA LEU A 62 10.48 -9.20 -3.46
C LEU A 62 10.53 -10.24 -4.61
N ASP A 63 10.50 -9.77 -5.85
CA ASP A 63 10.65 -10.51 -7.09
C ASP A 63 11.63 -9.79 -8.05
N GLU A 64 11.70 -10.22 -9.31
CA GLU A 64 12.49 -9.55 -10.36
C GLU A 64 11.78 -8.31 -10.94
N MET A 65 10.63 -7.87 -10.39
CA MET A 65 9.90 -6.72 -10.92
C MET A 65 10.49 -5.41 -10.40
N GLU A 66 10.86 -4.53 -11.34
CA GLU A 66 11.26 -3.17 -11.03
C GLU A 66 10.03 -2.26 -10.91
N LEU A 67 10.20 -1.07 -10.33
CA LEU A 67 9.11 -0.09 -10.18
C LEU A 67 8.39 0.19 -11.51
N THR A 68 9.13 0.27 -12.61
CA THR A 68 8.56 0.52 -13.94
C THR A 68 7.68 -0.63 -14.42
N ASP A 69 8.01 -1.87 -14.04
CA ASP A 69 7.20 -3.04 -14.38
C ASP A 69 5.90 -3.05 -13.57
N ILE A 70 5.98 -2.68 -12.29
CA ILE A 70 4.81 -2.50 -11.42
C ILE A 70 3.88 -1.41 -11.99
N GLN A 71 4.43 -0.24 -12.33
CA GLN A 71 3.67 0.87 -12.91
C GLN A 71 3.00 0.46 -14.23
N LYS A 72 3.71 -0.24 -15.11
CA LYS A 72 3.17 -0.77 -16.35
C LYS A 72 2.04 -1.78 -16.10
N LYS A 73 2.21 -2.68 -15.14
CA LYS A 73 1.17 -3.65 -14.75
C LYS A 73 -0.08 -2.95 -14.21
N ILE A 74 0.08 -1.87 -13.43
CA ILE A 74 -1.05 -1.05 -12.97
C ILE A 74 -1.78 -0.42 -14.17
N GLN A 75 -1.05 0.16 -15.12
CA GLN A 75 -1.63 0.68 -16.37
C GLN A 75 -2.40 -0.40 -17.13
N ASP A 76 -1.83 -1.58 -17.31
CA ASP A 76 -2.46 -2.67 -18.07
C ASP A 76 -3.73 -3.22 -17.37
N VAL A 77 -3.76 -3.25 -16.04
CA VAL A 77 -4.88 -3.83 -15.25
C VAL A 77 -6.01 -2.82 -15.00
N TYR A 78 -5.67 -1.54 -14.79
CA TYR A 78 -6.61 -0.51 -14.36
C TYR A 78 -6.83 0.60 -15.39
N ASP A 79 -6.11 0.59 -16.52
CA ASP A 79 -6.08 1.66 -17.52
C ASP A 79 -5.73 3.04 -16.91
N LEU A 80 -4.83 3.04 -15.92
CA LEU A 80 -4.43 4.22 -15.17
C LEU A 80 -2.92 4.37 -15.10
N ASP A 81 -2.44 5.55 -15.48
CA ASP A 81 -1.05 5.94 -15.29
C ASP A 81 -0.88 6.47 -13.87
N VAL A 82 0.12 5.94 -13.17
CA VAL A 82 0.50 6.32 -11.80
C VAL A 82 1.96 6.76 -11.72
N SER A 83 2.65 6.87 -12.86
CA SER A 83 4.07 7.25 -12.92
C SER A 83 4.33 8.70 -12.45
N ASP A 84 3.31 9.56 -12.47
CA ASP A 84 3.34 10.92 -11.92
C ASP A 84 3.30 10.94 -10.38
N ILE A 85 2.89 9.85 -9.73
CA ILE A 85 2.91 9.72 -8.27
C ILE A 85 4.33 9.33 -7.84
N ALA A 86 5.22 10.32 -7.75
CA ALA A 86 6.64 10.10 -7.46
C ALA A 86 6.92 9.40 -6.11
N SER A 87 6.02 9.55 -5.13
CA SER A 87 6.10 8.81 -3.86
C SER A 87 5.77 7.33 -4.00
N GLY A 88 5.08 6.94 -5.08
CA GLY A 88 4.49 5.61 -5.24
C GLY A 88 3.50 5.25 -4.13
N ASN A 89 2.96 6.24 -3.39
CA ASN A 89 2.12 5.98 -2.22
C ASN A 89 0.85 5.20 -2.61
N LEU A 90 0.57 4.14 -1.86
CA LEU A 90 -0.55 3.24 -2.15
C LEU A 90 -1.91 3.90 -1.93
N LEU A 91 -2.05 4.75 -0.90
CA LEU A 91 -3.29 5.46 -0.64
C LEU A 91 -3.65 6.40 -1.80
N ASP A 92 -2.68 7.17 -2.31
CA ASP A 92 -2.88 8.04 -3.47
C ASP A 92 -3.31 7.24 -4.72
N ILE A 93 -2.71 6.06 -4.93
CA ILE A 93 -3.05 5.15 -6.03
C ILE A 93 -4.48 4.61 -5.86
N PHE A 94 -4.86 4.15 -4.65
CA PHE A 94 -6.20 3.63 -4.39
C PHE A 94 -7.27 4.69 -4.55
N MET A 95 -7.00 5.91 -4.09
CA MET A 95 -7.87 7.07 -4.34
C MET A 95 -8.05 7.26 -5.84
N ARG A 96 -6.97 7.28 -6.64
CA ARG A 96 -7.07 7.44 -8.10
C ARG A 96 -7.87 6.33 -8.78
N ILE A 97 -7.70 5.08 -8.36
CA ILE A 97 -8.49 3.95 -8.86
C ILE A 97 -9.98 4.14 -8.50
N HIS A 98 -10.28 4.52 -7.27
CA HIS A 98 -11.64 4.81 -6.83
C HIS A 98 -12.28 5.92 -7.68
N TYR A 99 -11.58 7.04 -7.84
CA TYR A 99 -12.01 8.17 -8.65
C TYR A 99 -12.34 7.79 -10.10
N SER A 100 -11.50 6.97 -10.71
CA SER A 100 -11.71 6.47 -12.08
C SER A 100 -12.94 5.57 -12.18
N LYS A 101 -13.18 4.71 -11.19
CA LYS A 101 -14.29 3.73 -11.22
C LYS A 101 -15.64 4.30 -10.77
N PHE A 102 -15.66 5.21 -9.80
CA PHE A 102 -16.88 5.59 -9.07
C PHE A 102 -17.13 7.11 -8.95
N GLY A 103 -16.15 7.96 -9.27
CA GLY A 103 -16.20 9.40 -8.98
C GLY A 103 -15.71 9.74 -7.55
N ASP A 104 -16.02 10.95 -7.06
CA ASP A 104 -15.57 11.43 -5.74
C ASP A 104 -16.08 10.51 -4.61
N PRO A 105 -15.19 10.03 -3.70
CA PRO A 105 -15.63 9.37 -2.48
C PRO A 105 -16.47 10.35 -1.65
N SER A 106 -17.72 9.97 -1.40
CA SER A 106 -18.72 10.77 -0.67
C SER A 106 -18.45 10.85 0.83
#